data_AF-A0A8X6VQZ6-F1
#
_entry.id   AF-A0A8X6VQZ6-F1
#
_cell.length_a   1.000
_cell.length_b   1.000
_cell.length_c   1.000
_cell.angle_alpha   90.00
_cell.angle_beta   90.00
_cell.angle_gamma   90.00
#
_symmetry.space_group_name_H-M   'P 1'
#
loop_
_entity.id
_entity.type
_entity.pdbx_description
1 polymer ?
#
loop_
_entity_poly.entity_id
_entity_poly.type
_entity_poly.pdbx_seq_one_letter_code
_entity_poly.pdbx_strand_id
1 'polypeptide(L)'
;MSFTRNGKLRFATSDPVCAIQILSLDQLFNISVNASVIWEGITSRFLLYEIPTNVSLEELSAELQDSNNFEIVEIRRFIKSGTNPEISPVLITILGTVLPDNLLSMNN
;
A
#
# COMPACT_ATOMS: atom_id res chain seq x y z
N MET A 1 18.44 -2.78 15.60
CA MET A 1 19.03 -4.09 15.26
C MET A 1 18.71 -5.06 16.39
N SER A 2 18.17 -6.22 16.09
CA SER A 2 17.82 -7.24 17.09
C SER A 2 18.16 -8.63 16.58
N PHE A 3 18.14 -9.62 17.47
CA PHE A 3 18.32 -11.03 17.11
C PHE A 3 16.99 -11.78 17.21
N THR A 4 16.75 -12.68 16.27
CA THR A 4 15.66 -13.65 16.39
C THR A 4 16.03 -14.73 17.41
N ARG A 5 15.04 -15.47 17.93
CA ARG A 5 15.27 -16.61 18.84
C ARG A 5 16.21 -17.67 18.27
N ASN A 6 16.31 -17.78 16.94
CA ASN A 6 17.20 -18.72 16.25
C ASN A 6 18.57 -18.10 15.89
N GLY A 7 18.94 -16.96 16.49
CA GLY A 7 20.24 -16.33 16.30
C GLY A 7 20.41 -15.54 15.00
N LYS A 8 19.37 -15.40 14.16
CA LYS A 8 19.43 -14.58 12.94
C LYS A 8 19.36 -13.09 13.28
N LEU A 9 20.16 -12.27 12.59
CA LEU A 9 20.14 -10.82 12.71
C LEU A 9 18.91 -10.23 12.00
N ARG A 10 18.22 -9.29 12.66
CA ARG A 10 17.06 -8.58 12.11
C ARG A 10 17.38 -7.08 12.00
N PHE A 11 17.26 -6.58 10.77
CA PHE A 11 17.23 -5.16 10.46
C PHE A 11 15.78 -4.72 10.28
N ALA A 12 15.45 -3.52 10.76
CA ALA A 12 14.17 -2.89 10.50
C ALA A 12 14.47 -1.53 9.88
N THR A 13 13.85 -1.23 8.75
CA THR A 13 13.93 0.05 8.06
C THR A 13 12.58 0.35 7.45
N SER A 14 12.18 1.62 7.46
CA SER A 14 11.00 2.10 6.74
C SER A 14 11.32 2.47 5.29
N ASP A 15 12.60 2.52 4.91
CA ASP A 15 13.04 2.83 3.56
C ASP A 15 13.23 1.54 2.74
N PRO A 16 12.42 1.32 1.68
CA PRO A 16 12.54 0.14 0.84
C PRO A 16 13.86 0.05 0.07
N VAL A 17 14.49 1.19 -0.26
CA VAL A 17 15.79 1.20 -0.94
C VAL A 17 16.87 0.67 -0.01
N CYS A 18 16.88 1.13 1.23
CA CYS A 18 17.75 0.60 2.28
C CYS A 18 17.55 -0.90 2.50
N ALA A 19 16.30 -1.40 2.51
CA ALA A 19 16.03 -2.83 2.66
C ALA A 19 16.64 -3.67 1.53
N ILE A 20 16.57 -3.19 0.28
CA ILE A 20 17.17 -3.85 -0.90
C ILE A 20 18.70 -3.84 -0.81
N GLN A 21 19.30 -2.74 -0.36
CA GLN A 21 20.75 -2.67 -0.17
C GLN A 21 21.23 -3.67 0.89
N ILE A 22 20.49 -3.81 2.00
CA ILE A 22 20.79 -4.82 3.04
C ILE A 22 20.62 -6.25 2.50
N LEU A 23 19.70 -6.47 1.56
CA LEU A 23 19.54 -7.77 0.90
C LEU A 23 20.77 -8.14 0.05
N SER A 24 21.49 -7.14 -0.47
CA SER A 24 22.66 -7.30 -1.37
C SER A 24 23.99 -7.32 -0.60
N LEU A 25 23.98 -7.62 0.70
CA LEU A 25 25.18 -7.60 1.55
C LEU A 25 26.21 -8.68 1.21
N ASP A 26 25.78 -9.78 0.61
CA ASP A 26 26.67 -10.83 0.10
C ASP A 26 27.67 -10.27 -0.92
N GLN A 27 27.21 -9.39 -1.81
CA GLN A 27 28.04 -8.69 -2.79
C GLN A 27 29.04 -7.73 -2.15
N LEU A 28 28.69 -7.12 -1.02
CA LEU A 28 29.54 -6.13 -0.34
C LEU A 28 30.64 -6.79 0.51
N PHE A 29 30.31 -7.91 1.17
CA PHE A 29 31.22 -8.56 2.12
C PHE A 29 31.90 -9.82 1.55
N ASN A 30 31.57 -10.23 0.32
CA ASN A 30 32.10 -11.43 -0.34
C ASN A 30 31.96 -12.71 0.53
N ILE A 31 30.89 -12.75 1.32
CA ILE A 31 30.48 -13.88 2.15
C ILE A 31 29.06 -14.27 1.76
N SER A 32 28.75 -15.56 1.77
CA SER A 32 27.40 -16.03 1.48
C SER A 32 26.45 -15.57 2.61
N VAL A 33 25.57 -14.62 2.31
CA VAL A 33 24.53 -14.15 3.22
C VAL A 33 23.19 -14.70 2.74
N ASN A 34 22.48 -15.43 3.61
CA ASN A 34 21.09 -15.81 3.36
C ASN A 34 20.17 -14.77 4.02
N ALA A 35 19.64 -13.87 3.21
CA ALA A 35 18.76 -12.80 3.65
C ALA A 35 17.39 -12.90 2.96
N SER A 36 16.34 -12.51 3.69
CA SER A 36 14.96 -12.45 3.20
C SER A 36 14.34 -11.15 3.68
N VAL A 37 13.57 -10.49 2.82
CA VAL A 37 12.84 -9.28 3.20
C VAL A 37 11.44 -9.67 3.67
N ILE A 38 11.04 -9.11 4.81
CA ILE A 38 9.67 -9.18 5.31
C ILE A 38 9.11 -7.76 5.18
N TRP A 39 8.04 -7.63 4.40
CA TRP A 39 7.34 -6.37 4.18
C TRP A 39 6.05 -6.38 5.00
N GLU A 40 6.03 -5.66 6.12
CA GLU A 40 4.84 -5.50 6.96
C GLU A 40 4.29 -4.08 6.78
N GLY A 41 3.01 -3.97 6.42
CA GLY A 41 2.30 -2.68 6.42
C GLY A 41 2.67 -1.71 5.29
N ILE A 42 3.25 -2.18 4.17
CA ILE A 42 3.44 -1.33 2.99
C ILE A 42 2.08 -1.11 2.34
N THR A 43 1.55 0.08 2.55
CA THR A 43 0.28 0.50 1.98
C THR A 43 0.40 1.89 1.36
N SER A 44 -0.23 2.07 0.22
CA SER A 44 -0.43 3.37 -0.40
C SER A 44 -1.88 3.80 -0.23
N ARG A 45 -2.11 5.10 -0.09
CA ARG A 45 -3.44 5.66 0.13
C ARG A 45 -3.74 6.78 -0.86
N PHE A 46 -4.95 6.78 -1.39
CA PHE A 46 -5.45 7.84 -2.26
C PHE A 46 -6.94 8.09 -2.04
N LEU A 47 -7.39 9.29 -2.40
CA LEU A 47 -8.79 9.73 -2.29
C LEU A 47 -9.43 9.79 -3.67
N LEU A 48 -10.66 9.31 -3.77
CA LEU A 48 -11.58 9.62 -4.88
C LEU A 48 -12.66 10.56 -4.34
N TYR A 49 -12.80 11.76 -4.91
CA TYR A 49 -13.64 12.81 -4.32
C TYR A 49 -15.11 12.74 -4.72
N GLU A 50 -15.41 12.36 -5.96
CA GLU A 50 -16.73 12.49 -6.57
C GLU A 50 -17.46 11.15 -6.70
N ILE A 51 -17.44 10.33 -5.64
CA ILE A 51 -18.12 9.02 -5.66
C ILE A 51 -19.57 9.19 -5.22
N PRO A 52 -20.56 8.81 -6.05
CA PRO A 52 -21.97 8.85 -5.67
C PRO A 52 -22.26 8.01 -4.41
N THR A 53 -23.08 8.53 -3.51
CA THR A 53 -23.37 7.87 -2.23
C THR A 53 -24.21 6.60 -2.36
N ASN A 54 -24.85 6.38 -3.51
CA ASN A 54 -25.58 5.15 -3.82
C ASN A 54 -24.68 4.02 -4.36
N VAL A 55 -23.45 4.30 -4.78
CA VAL A 55 -22.50 3.27 -5.24
C VAL A 55 -22.04 2.44 -4.04
N SER A 56 -22.04 1.11 -4.19
CA SER A 56 -21.50 0.19 -3.18
C SER A 56 -19.97 0.28 -3.14
N LEU A 57 -19.39 0.22 -1.92
CA LEU A 57 -17.94 0.19 -1.78
C LEU A 57 -17.35 -1.14 -2.24
N GLU A 58 -18.10 -2.23 -2.11
CA GLU A 58 -17.74 -3.54 -2.64
C GLU A 58 -17.64 -3.51 -4.16
N GLU A 59 -18.66 -2.99 -4.85
CA GLU A 59 -18.66 -2.84 -6.31
C GLU A 59 -17.52 -1.95 -6.80
N LEU A 60 -17.34 -0.78 -6.17
CA LEU A 60 -16.24 0.13 -6.46
C LEU A 60 -14.88 -0.56 -6.27
N SER A 61 -14.73 -1.36 -5.21
CA SER A 61 -13.48 -2.06 -4.94
C SER A 61 -13.18 -3.14 -5.99
N ALA A 62 -14.19 -3.82 -6.50
CA ALA A 62 -14.02 -4.85 -7.52
C ALA A 62 -13.61 -4.22 -8.86
N GLU A 63 -14.31 -3.18 -9.29
CA GLU A 63 -14.03 -2.45 -10.53
C GLU A 63 -12.60 -1.89 -10.55
N LEU A 64 -12.17 -1.29 -9.43
CA LEU A 64 -10.82 -0.72 -9.33
C LEU A 64 -9.73 -1.79 -9.35
N GLN A 65 -9.93 -2.93 -8.69
CA GLN A 65 -8.92 -4.00 -8.68
C GLN A 65 -8.82 -4.67 -10.06
N ASP A 66 -9.95 -4.93 -10.71
CA ASP A 66 -10.00 -5.51 -12.06
C ASP A 66 -9.30 -4.62 -13.09
N SER A 67 -9.41 -3.29 -12.94
CA SER A 67 -8.88 -2.32 -13.91
C SER A 67 -7.40 -1.97 -13.72
N ASN A 68 -6.82 -2.21 -12.53
CA ASN A 68 -5.56 -1.57 -12.14
C ASN A 68 -4.48 -2.50 -11.56
N ASN A 69 -4.73 -3.81 -11.47
CA ASN A 69 -3.75 -4.81 -11.00
C ASN A 69 -3.09 -4.45 -9.65
N PHE A 70 -3.89 -4.00 -8.69
CA PHE A 70 -3.50 -3.84 -7.28
C PHE A 70 -4.51 -4.50 -6.37
N GLU A 71 -4.11 -4.76 -5.12
CA GLU A 71 -4.98 -5.28 -4.08
C GLU A 71 -5.45 -4.14 -3.15
N ILE A 72 -6.77 -3.99 -2.97
CA ILE A 72 -7.34 -3.06 -1.98
C ILE A 72 -7.45 -3.78 -0.64
N VAL A 73 -6.80 -3.21 0.38
CA VAL A 73 -6.82 -3.76 1.74
C VAL A 73 -7.81 -3.04 2.66
N GLU A 74 -8.16 -1.79 2.34
CA GLU A 74 -9.18 -1.03 3.07
C GLU A 74 -9.85 0.00 2.17
N ILE A 75 -11.18 0.11 2.27
CA ILE A 75 -11.96 1.14 1.61
C ILE A 75 -12.88 1.83 2.62
N ARG A 76 -12.91 3.17 2.62
CA ARG A 76 -13.67 3.95 3.59
C ARG A 76 -14.31 5.18 2.95
N ARG A 77 -15.62 5.30 3.08
CA ARG A 77 -16.38 6.50 2.70
C ARG A 77 -16.44 7.51 3.84
N PHE A 78 -16.23 8.79 3.53
CA PHE A 78 -16.46 9.87 4.48
C PHE A 78 -17.79 10.55 4.21
N ILE A 79 -18.67 10.53 5.21
CA ILE A 79 -19.96 11.22 5.16
C ILE A 79 -19.92 12.34 6.19
N LYS A 80 -20.24 13.56 5.79
CA LYS A 80 -20.35 14.69 6.71
C LYS A 80 -21.68 14.59 7.48
N SER A 81 -21.59 14.53 8.80
CA SER A 81 -22.77 14.43 9.67
C SER A 81 -23.77 15.56 9.42
N GLY A 82 -25.06 15.24 9.39
CA GLY A 82 -26.14 16.21 9.17
C GLY A 82 -26.36 16.59 7.71
N THR A 83 -25.65 15.97 6.77
CA THR A 83 -25.91 16.10 5.33
C THR A 83 -26.20 14.73 4.72
N ASN A 84 -27.13 14.66 3.77
CA ASN A 84 -27.31 13.51 2.89
C ASN A 84 -26.74 13.86 1.51
N PRO A 85 -25.40 13.91 1.37
CA PRO A 85 -24.82 14.35 0.11
C PRO A 85 -25.03 13.29 -0.96
N GLU A 86 -25.22 13.72 -2.21
CA GLU A 86 -25.31 12.82 -3.36
C GLU A 86 -23.95 12.23 -3.73
N ILE A 87 -22.85 12.93 -3.36
CA ILE A 87 -21.46 12.52 -3.58
C ILE A 87 -20.66 12.54 -2.28
N SER A 88 -19.65 11.69 -2.17
CA SER A 88 -18.80 11.61 -0.98
C SER A 88 -17.39 11.15 -1.33
N PRO A 89 -16.36 11.67 -0.63
CA PRO A 89 -15.01 11.20 -0.83
C PRO A 89 -14.82 9.80 -0.23
N VAL A 90 -14.07 8.96 -0.95
CA VAL A 90 -13.70 7.60 -0.55
C VAL A 90 -12.18 7.49 -0.47
N LEU A 91 -11.68 7.10 0.70
CA LEU A 91 -10.28 6.74 0.91
C LEU A 91 -10.07 5.28 0.58
N ILE A 92 -9.07 5.02 -0.26
CA ILE A 92 -8.69 3.68 -0.69
C ILE A 92 -7.27 3.44 -0.21
N THR A 93 -7.07 2.30 0.44
CA THR A 93 -5.77 1.80 0.87
C THR A 93 -5.45 0.56 0.07
N ILE A 94 -4.32 0.58 -0.64
CA ILE A 94 -3.83 -0.55 -1.43
C ILE A 94 -2.57 -1.14 -0.83
N LEU A 95 -2.32 -2.41 -1.12
CA LEU A 95 -1.02 -3.04 -0.84
C LEU A 95 0.05 -2.49 -1.80
N GLY A 96 1.23 -2.17 -1.28
CA GLY A 96 2.38 -1.73 -2.07
C GLY A 96 2.64 -0.23 -2.03
N THR A 97 3.69 0.20 -2.74
CA THR A 97 4.21 1.58 -2.76
C THR A 97 3.89 2.36 -4.03
N VAL A 98 3.36 1.70 -5.07
CA VAL A 98 3.18 2.29 -6.39
C VAL A 98 1.70 2.49 -6.64
N LEU A 99 1.31 3.75 -6.89
CA LEU A 99 0.00 4.07 -7.43
C LEU A 99 0.04 3.94 -8.96
N PRO A 100 -0.94 3.28 -9.58
CA PRO A 100 -1.09 3.26 -11.03
C PRO A 100 -1.15 4.67 -11.64
N ASP A 101 -0.48 4.87 -12.77
CA ASP A 101 -0.37 6.18 -13.44
C ASP A 101 -1.74 6.74 -13.87
N ASN A 102 -2.68 5.87 -14.23
CA ASN A 102 -4.05 6.24 -14.60
C ASN A 102 -4.83 6.85 -13.42
N LEU A 103 -4.55 6.44 -12.18
CA LEU A 103 -5.16 7.04 -10.98
C LEU A 103 -4.55 8.41 -10.62
N LEU A 104 -3.30 8.67 -11.01
CA LEU A 104 -2.69 9.99 -10.83
C LEU A 104 -3.32 11.03 -11.77
N SER A 105 -3.80 10.60 -12.94
CA SER A 105 -4.43 11.48 -13.95
C SER A 105 -5.84 11.94 -13.58
N MET A 106 -6.55 11.24 -12.69
CA MET A 106 -7.92 11.59 -12.27
C MET A 106 -7.99 12.71 -11.22
N ASN A 107 -6.84 13.21 -10.74
CA ASN A 107 -6.75 14.26 -9.73
C ASN A 107 -6.33 15.64 -10.30
N ASN A 108 -6.29 15.81 -11.64
CA ASN A 108 -5.97 17.07 -12.32
C ASN A 108 -7.16 17.64 -13.09
#